data_AF-A0A9W9HKV2-F1
#
_entry.id   AF-A0A9W9HKV2-F1
#
_cell.length_a   1.000
_cell.length_b   1.000
_cell.length_c   1.000
_cell.angle_alpha   90.00
_cell.angle_beta   90.00
_cell.angle_gamma   90.00
#
_symmetry.space_group_name_H-M   'P 1'
#
loop_
_entity.id
_entity.type
_entity.pdbx_description
1 polymer ?
#
loop_
_entity_poly.entity_id
_entity_poly.type
_entity_poly.pdbx_seq_one_letter_code
_entity_poly.pdbx_strand_id
1 'polypeptide(L)'
;MSGHHHHDHGDGGHCHGEHDHSNDITPAIQSLLYSQIDFDSINTLNEATPKAGAAIVQKTWAERLNDKPELESDADEQLLMYIPFTGQVKVHSLLLYTAPTVSAPKTVKLFKNRDDLDFSTASELSPTQTLEVPQPVTGADVFELPLNRAHWNTTTSITLFFEDNWSDGEEDLTKVGYVGFKGQFMALNREPVSFLYESAANPSDHVAIPGVSGLGGRVMPGQ
;
A
#
# COMPACT_ATOMS: atom_id res chain seq x y z
N MET A 1 32.37 42.58 -57.94
CA MET A 1 31.45 43.22 -56.97
C MET A 1 31.54 42.42 -55.68
N SER A 2 31.60 43.14 -54.58
CA SER A 2 32.30 42.85 -53.33
C SER A 2 31.84 41.60 -52.57
N GLY A 3 32.81 40.91 -51.94
CA GLY A 3 32.57 39.88 -50.93
C GLY A 3 33.58 40.00 -49.80
N HIS A 4 33.06 39.94 -48.57
CA HIS A 4 33.73 39.81 -47.27
C HIS A 4 34.32 41.07 -46.61
N HIS A 5 33.68 41.52 -45.51
CA HIS A 5 34.25 41.62 -44.15
C HIS A 5 33.25 42.26 -43.16
N HIS A 6 32.90 41.56 -42.07
CA HIS A 6 32.43 42.13 -40.79
C HIS A 6 32.51 41.01 -39.73
N HIS A 7 33.44 41.07 -38.77
CA HIS A 7 33.29 41.55 -37.37
C HIS A 7 32.30 40.72 -36.53
N ASP A 8 32.46 40.45 -35.23
CA ASP A 8 33.53 40.34 -34.24
C ASP A 8 32.79 40.15 -32.87
N HIS A 9 33.40 39.41 -31.95
CA HIS A 9 33.12 39.21 -30.51
C HIS A 9 31.70 39.04 -29.92
N GLY A 10 31.53 37.91 -29.21
CA GLY A 10 30.53 37.68 -28.18
C GLY A 10 31.09 36.73 -27.11
N ASP A 11 31.67 37.34 -26.08
CA ASP A 11 32.16 36.80 -24.82
C ASP A 11 31.03 36.17 -23.98
N GLY A 12 31.35 35.21 -23.11
CA GLY A 12 30.44 34.77 -22.04
C GLY A 12 30.45 33.27 -21.76
N GLY A 13 31.54 32.77 -21.17
CA GLY A 13 31.55 31.47 -20.53
C GLY A 13 30.60 31.43 -19.33
N HIS A 14 29.62 30.54 -19.37
CA HIS A 14 28.87 30.10 -18.20
C HIS A 14 29.01 28.58 -18.05
N CYS A 15 29.97 28.22 -17.21
CA CYS A 15 30.09 26.93 -16.58
C CYS A 15 29.13 26.88 -15.37
N HIS A 16 28.74 25.66 -14.98
CA HIS A 16 28.01 25.28 -13.77
C HIS A 16 26.48 25.44 -13.79
N GLY A 17 25.86 24.49 -14.47
CA GLY A 17 24.73 23.78 -13.91
C GLY A 17 25.01 22.29 -14.09
N GLU A 18 25.72 21.67 -13.15
CA GLU A 18 25.61 20.22 -12.97
C GLU A 18 24.14 19.96 -12.64
N HIS A 19 23.35 19.74 -13.69
CA HIS A 19 22.08 19.05 -13.56
C HIS A 19 22.46 17.63 -13.15
N ASP A 20 22.45 17.43 -11.83
CA ASP A 20 22.45 16.13 -11.18
C ASP A 20 21.55 15.18 -11.98
N HIS A 21 22.18 14.29 -12.74
CA HIS A 21 21.52 13.23 -13.47
C HIS A 21 21.13 12.12 -12.48
N SER A 22 20.30 12.44 -11.48
CA SER A 22 19.65 11.45 -10.62
C SER A 22 18.20 11.18 -11.06
N ASN A 23 17.88 11.37 -12.34
CA ASN A 23 16.59 10.99 -12.93
C ASN A 23 16.69 9.82 -13.92
N ASP A 24 17.83 9.13 -14.00
CA ASP A 24 18.00 7.93 -14.84
C ASP A 24 17.47 6.63 -14.18
N ILE A 25 16.63 6.77 -13.15
CA ILE A 25 15.77 5.68 -12.70
C ILE A 25 14.58 5.67 -13.66
N THR A 26 14.51 4.63 -14.50
CA THR A 26 13.45 4.42 -15.50
C THR A 26 12.08 4.82 -14.93
N PRO A 27 11.25 5.62 -15.62
CA PRO A 27 10.00 6.18 -15.09
C PRO A 27 9.02 5.12 -14.54
N ALA A 28 9.17 3.86 -14.94
CA ALA A 28 8.41 2.72 -14.41
C ALA A 28 8.65 2.47 -12.91
N ILE A 29 9.86 2.66 -12.39
CA ILE A 29 10.21 2.38 -10.98
C ILE A 29 9.67 3.47 -10.05
N GLN A 30 9.58 4.71 -10.53
CA GLN A 30 9.13 5.86 -9.72
C GLN A 30 7.70 5.74 -9.19
N SER A 31 6.89 4.87 -9.80
CA SER A 31 5.49 4.66 -9.42
C SER A 31 5.23 3.40 -8.60
N LEU A 32 6.26 2.61 -8.27
CA LEU A 32 6.09 1.38 -7.51
C LEU A 32 5.78 1.69 -6.04
N LEU A 33 4.75 1.04 -5.50
CA LEU A 33 4.36 1.16 -4.09
C LEU A 33 5.12 0.18 -3.18
N TYR A 34 6.16 -0.48 -3.68
CA TYR A 34 6.90 -1.54 -2.98
C TYR A 34 7.33 -1.14 -1.56
N SER A 35 7.90 0.05 -1.39
CA SER A 35 8.34 0.55 -0.07
C SER A 35 7.21 0.91 0.89
N GLN A 36 5.97 0.92 0.41
CA GLN A 36 4.78 1.28 1.18
C GLN A 36 3.95 0.06 1.56
N ILE A 37 4.40 -1.16 1.22
CA ILE A 37 3.73 -2.40 1.62
C ILE A 37 4.25 -2.79 3.01
N ASP A 38 3.33 -3.15 3.90
CA ASP A 38 3.69 -3.75 5.19
C ASP A 38 3.78 -5.28 5.01
N PHE A 39 4.98 -5.76 4.68
CA PHE A 39 5.22 -7.15 4.31
C PHE A 39 4.99 -8.15 5.46
N ASP A 40 5.24 -7.75 6.70
CA ASP A 40 5.09 -8.61 7.88
C ASP A 40 3.61 -8.95 8.14
N SER A 41 2.74 -7.96 7.91
CA SER A 41 1.29 -8.06 8.09
C SER A 41 0.56 -8.68 6.89
N ILE A 42 1.27 -9.15 5.86
CA ILE A 42 0.65 -9.91 4.76
C ILE A 42 0.15 -11.25 5.29
N ASN A 43 -1.11 -11.54 4.99
CA ASN A 43 -1.76 -12.81 5.28
C ASN A 43 -2.24 -13.44 3.99
N THR A 44 -2.02 -14.74 3.81
CA THR A 44 -2.44 -15.49 2.62
C THR A 44 -3.11 -16.77 3.07
N LEU A 45 -4.33 -17.02 2.56
CA LEU A 45 -5.10 -18.22 2.81
C LEU A 45 -4.92 -19.19 1.63
N ASN A 46 -4.91 -20.49 1.95
CA ASN A 46 -4.69 -21.59 1.00
C ASN A 46 -3.31 -21.57 0.31
N GLU A 47 -2.25 -21.08 0.96
CA GLU A 47 -0.88 -21.21 0.45
C GLU A 47 -0.25 -22.55 0.86
N ALA A 48 0.34 -23.29 -0.09
CA ALA A 48 0.98 -24.58 0.16
C ALA A 48 2.25 -24.44 1.02
N THR A 49 3.02 -23.37 0.77
CA THR A 49 4.20 -23.03 1.57
C THR A 49 3.88 -21.82 2.45
N PRO A 50 4.09 -21.90 3.78
CA PRO A 50 3.83 -20.78 4.67
C PRO A 50 4.60 -19.52 4.26
N LYS A 51 3.91 -18.37 4.27
CA LYS A 51 4.44 -17.05 3.89
C LYS A 51 4.93 -16.94 2.44
N ALA A 52 4.55 -17.87 1.55
CA ALA A 52 4.87 -17.76 0.13
C ALA A 52 4.21 -16.52 -0.51
N GLY A 53 2.99 -16.19 -0.11
CA GLY A 53 2.30 -14.99 -0.58
C GLY A 53 3.05 -13.70 -0.23
N ALA A 54 3.57 -13.60 0.99
CA ALA A 54 4.43 -12.49 1.40
C ALA A 54 5.76 -12.50 0.61
N ALA A 55 6.36 -13.67 0.40
CA ALA A 55 7.63 -13.80 -0.30
C ALA A 55 7.57 -13.34 -1.77
N ILE A 56 6.47 -13.61 -2.48
CA ILE A 56 6.31 -13.14 -3.87
C ILE A 56 6.07 -11.63 -3.97
N VAL A 57 5.48 -11.01 -2.93
CA VAL A 57 5.28 -9.56 -2.84
C VAL A 57 6.58 -8.84 -2.43
N GLN A 58 7.45 -9.51 -1.67
CA GLN A 58 8.78 -9.03 -1.28
C GLN A 58 9.82 -9.10 -2.41
N LYS A 59 9.51 -9.71 -3.55
CA LYS A 59 10.39 -9.64 -4.72
C LYS A 59 10.51 -8.19 -5.17
N THR A 60 11.74 -7.74 -5.39
CA THR A 60 11.95 -6.42 -5.99
C THR A 60 11.59 -6.43 -7.48
N TRP A 61 11.47 -5.25 -8.09
CA TRP A 61 11.27 -5.14 -9.53
C TRP A 61 12.37 -5.84 -10.36
N ALA A 62 13.60 -5.93 -9.83
CA ALA A 62 14.69 -6.65 -10.50
C ALA A 62 14.48 -8.17 -10.48
N GLU A 63 13.81 -8.69 -9.46
CA GLU A 63 13.61 -10.13 -9.21
C GLU A 63 12.24 -10.62 -9.69
N ARG A 64 11.42 -9.75 -10.29
CA ARG A 64 10.03 -10.02 -10.67
C ARG A 64 9.86 -11.23 -11.60
N LEU A 65 10.88 -11.55 -12.40
CA LEU A 65 10.88 -12.69 -13.34
C LEU A 65 11.60 -13.93 -12.79
N ASN A 66 12.10 -13.89 -11.55
CA ASN A 66 12.73 -15.06 -10.96
C ASN A 66 11.68 -16.14 -10.69
N ASP A 67 11.97 -17.40 -11.03
CA ASP A 67 11.06 -18.52 -10.78
C ASP A 67 10.74 -18.75 -9.30
N LYS A 68 11.64 -18.33 -8.40
CA LYS A 68 11.47 -18.50 -6.95
C LYS A 68 11.70 -17.19 -6.19
N PRO A 69 11.01 -16.96 -5.06
CA PRO A 69 9.89 -17.76 -4.52
C PRO A 69 8.63 -17.75 -5.42
N GLU A 70 7.77 -18.74 -5.31
CA GLU A 70 6.48 -18.82 -6.02
C GLU A 70 5.39 -19.13 -4.99
N LEU A 71 4.20 -18.56 -5.18
CA LEU A 71 3.01 -18.90 -4.42
C LEU A 71 2.25 -19.98 -5.19
N GLU A 72 2.01 -21.11 -4.54
CA GLU A 72 1.20 -22.21 -5.02
C GLU A 72 0.07 -22.44 -4.02
N SER A 73 -1.14 -22.76 -4.50
CA SER A 73 -2.25 -23.13 -3.63
C SER A 73 -2.11 -24.55 -3.06
N ASP A 74 -2.67 -24.81 -1.87
CA ASP A 74 -2.50 -26.09 -1.17
C ASP A 74 -3.55 -27.14 -1.56
N ALA A 75 -4.82 -26.73 -1.68
CA ALA A 75 -5.95 -27.65 -1.84
C ALA A 75 -6.72 -27.51 -3.16
N ASP A 76 -6.89 -26.29 -3.64
CA ASP A 76 -7.73 -25.94 -4.80
C ASP A 76 -7.24 -24.63 -5.43
N GLU A 77 -7.88 -24.18 -6.51
CA GLU A 77 -7.42 -23.05 -7.33
C GLU A 77 -7.57 -21.69 -6.65
N GLN A 78 -8.27 -21.64 -5.51
CA GLN A 78 -8.61 -20.41 -4.83
C GLN A 78 -7.49 -19.92 -3.91
N LEU A 79 -7.07 -18.68 -4.08
CA LEU A 79 -6.10 -18.02 -3.19
C LEU A 79 -6.68 -16.71 -2.69
N LEU A 80 -6.50 -16.42 -1.40
CA LEU A 80 -6.93 -15.14 -0.82
C LEU A 80 -5.76 -14.47 -0.11
N MET A 81 -5.34 -13.32 -0.62
CA MET A 81 -4.17 -12.58 -0.12
C MET A 81 -4.59 -11.20 0.38
N TYR A 82 -4.37 -10.95 1.66
CA TYR A 82 -4.51 -9.64 2.28
C TYR A 82 -3.16 -8.91 2.29
N ILE A 83 -3.11 -7.73 1.67
CA ILE A 83 -1.91 -6.92 1.53
C ILE A 83 -2.15 -5.52 2.12
N PRO A 84 -1.64 -5.24 3.32
CA PRO A 84 -1.69 -3.92 3.92
C PRO A 84 -0.60 -2.98 3.39
N PHE A 85 -0.91 -1.69 3.35
CA PHE A 85 0.06 -0.62 3.13
C PHE A 85 0.38 0.09 4.44
N THR A 86 1.61 0.61 4.56
CA THR A 86 2.10 1.39 5.72
C THR A 86 1.44 2.76 5.85
N GLY A 87 0.69 3.18 4.83
CA GLY A 87 -0.06 4.43 4.82
C GLY A 87 -1.11 4.44 3.73
N GLN A 88 -1.63 5.63 3.43
CA GLN A 88 -2.67 5.78 2.44
C GLN A 88 -2.07 5.90 1.03
N VAL A 89 -2.54 5.09 0.09
CA VAL A 89 -2.04 5.10 -1.29
C VAL A 89 -3.18 5.30 -2.28
N LYS A 90 -2.85 5.87 -3.45
CA LYS A 90 -3.68 5.83 -4.65
C LYS A 90 -3.14 4.74 -5.55
N VAL A 91 -3.89 3.66 -5.76
CA VAL A 91 -3.43 2.55 -6.60
C VAL A 91 -3.92 2.76 -8.03
N HIS A 92 -3.00 2.64 -8.99
CA HIS A 92 -3.25 2.83 -10.41
C HIS A 92 -3.30 1.52 -11.16
N SER A 93 -2.41 0.57 -10.85
CA SER A 93 -2.32 -0.71 -11.53
C SER A 93 -1.88 -1.80 -10.57
N LEU A 94 -2.43 -3.01 -10.75
CA LEU A 94 -1.89 -4.25 -10.19
C LEU A 94 -0.85 -4.78 -11.18
N LEU A 95 0.32 -5.17 -10.66
CA LEU A 95 1.36 -5.84 -11.40
C LEU A 95 1.34 -7.31 -11.02
N LEU A 96 1.20 -8.19 -12.00
CA LEU A 96 1.13 -9.63 -11.76
C LEU A 96 2.05 -10.35 -12.75
N TYR A 97 2.88 -11.26 -12.25
CA TYR A 97 3.60 -12.20 -13.10
C TYR A 97 3.39 -13.63 -12.62
N THR A 98 3.21 -14.50 -13.61
CA THR A 98 2.84 -15.90 -13.49
C THR A 98 3.64 -16.68 -14.52
N ALA A 99 4.08 -17.88 -14.17
CA ALA A 99 4.76 -18.76 -15.12
C ALA A 99 3.81 -19.11 -16.28
N PRO A 100 4.32 -19.33 -17.51
CA PRO A 100 3.52 -19.67 -18.69
C PRO A 100 2.97 -21.11 -18.62
N THR A 101 2.06 -21.33 -17.67
CA THR A 101 1.42 -22.59 -17.32
C THR A 101 -0.09 -22.38 -17.23
N VAL A 102 -0.85 -23.48 -17.28
CA VAL A 102 -2.31 -23.41 -17.14
C VAL A 102 -2.74 -23.17 -15.69
N SER A 103 -1.86 -23.41 -14.70
CA SER A 103 -2.00 -23.02 -13.30
C SER A 103 -2.07 -21.50 -13.08
N ALA A 104 -1.86 -20.67 -14.10
CA ALA A 104 -1.89 -19.23 -13.94
C ALA A 104 -3.32 -18.76 -13.61
N PRO A 105 -3.50 -17.82 -12.66
CA PRO A 105 -4.81 -17.27 -12.35
C PRO A 105 -5.41 -16.58 -13.57
N LYS A 106 -6.73 -16.68 -13.70
CA LYS A 106 -7.53 -16.07 -14.76
C LYS A 106 -8.41 -14.97 -14.23
N THR A 107 -9.16 -15.20 -13.15
CA THR A 107 -10.00 -14.17 -12.53
C THR A 107 -9.43 -13.73 -11.19
N VAL A 108 -9.24 -12.42 -11.03
CA VAL A 108 -8.83 -11.79 -9.77
C VAL A 108 -9.86 -10.77 -9.33
N LYS A 109 -10.48 -11.01 -8.18
CA LYS A 109 -11.39 -10.08 -7.50
C LYS A 109 -10.61 -9.27 -6.48
N LEU A 110 -10.76 -7.95 -6.51
CA LEU A 110 -10.05 -7.04 -5.62
C LEU A 110 -11.03 -6.38 -4.65
N PHE A 111 -10.68 -6.38 -3.37
CA PHE A 111 -11.42 -5.72 -2.31
C PHE A 111 -10.54 -4.67 -1.64
N LYS A 112 -11.11 -3.49 -1.45
CA LYS A 112 -10.41 -2.36 -0.83
C LYS A 112 -10.67 -2.31 0.66
N ASN A 113 -9.61 -2.14 1.45
CA ASN A 113 -9.66 -1.82 2.88
C ASN A 113 -10.46 -2.83 3.73
N ARG A 114 -10.33 -4.14 3.45
CA ARG A 114 -11.02 -5.21 4.17
C ARG A 114 -10.08 -6.34 4.54
N ASP A 115 -9.91 -6.59 5.83
CA ASP A 115 -9.15 -7.71 6.40
C ASP A 115 -10.04 -8.86 6.88
N ASP A 116 -11.36 -8.70 6.81
CA ASP A 116 -12.37 -9.61 7.33
C ASP A 116 -12.87 -10.65 6.30
N LEU A 117 -12.15 -10.82 5.19
CA LEU A 117 -12.60 -11.67 4.08
C LEU A 117 -12.10 -13.10 4.21
N ASP A 118 -13.04 -14.03 4.03
CA ASP A 118 -12.82 -15.45 3.79
C ASP A 118 -13.31 -15.85 2.38
N PHE A 119 -13.11 -17.11 1.99
CA PHE A 119 -13.49 -17.60 0.65
C PHE A 119 -14.99 -17.50 0.36
N SER A 120 -15.85 -17.81 1.34
CA SER A 120 -17.30 -17.72 1.18
C SER A 120 -17.73 -16.27 0.96
N THR A 121 -17.27 -15.39 1.84
CA THR A 121 -17.57 -13.96 1.81
C THR A 121 -17.02 -13.29 0.55
N ALA A 122 -15.80 -13.63 0.13
CA ALA A 122 -15.20 -13.09 -1.09
C ALA A 122 -15.89 -13.59 -2.38
N SER A 123 -16.51 -14.76 -2.35
CA SER A 123 -17.27 -15.30 -3.50
C SER A 123 -18.64 -14.61 -3.65
N GLU A 124 -19.31 -14.30 -2.54
CA GLU A 124 -20.66 -13.73 -2.55
C GLU A 124 -20.68 -12.20 -2.67
N LEU A 125 -19.67 -11.51 -2.11
CA LEU A 125 -19.63 -10.06 -2.13
C LEU A 125 -19.23 -9.50 -3.49
N SER A 126 -19.87 -8.38 -3.85
CA SER A 126 -19.45 -7.58 -5.00
C SER A 126 -18.04 -7.01 -4.76
N PRO A 127 -17.03 -7.38 -5.58
CA PRO A 127 -15.69 -6.83 -5.45
C PRO A 127 -15.65 -5.35 -5.84
N THR A 128 -14.63 -4.64 -5.37
CA THR A 128 -14.40 -3.25 -5.78
C THR A 128 -14.06 -3.18 -7.27
N GLN A 129 -13.31 -4.17 -7.75
CA GLN A 129 -13.04 -4.36 -9.17
C GLN A 129 -12.70 -5.82 -9.42
N THR A 130 -13.19 -6.37 -10.53
CA THR A 130 -12.76 -7.68 -11.05
C THR A 130 -11.82 -7.45 -12.22
N LEU A 131 -10.73 -8.22 -12.27
CA LEU A 131 -9.76 -8.21 -13.34
C LEU A 131 -9.68 -9.60 -13.97
N GLU A 132 -9.61 -9.63 -15.28
CA GLU A 132 -9.23 -10.82 -16.03
C GLU A 132 -7.74 -10.73 -16.35
N VAL A 133 -6.98 -11.73 -15.90
CA VAL A 133 -5.55 -11.85 -16.12
C VAL A 133 -5.34 -12.58 -17.45
N PRO A 134 -4.63 -11.97 -18.41
CA PRO A 134 -4.33 -12.65 -19.67
C PRO A 134 -3.54 -13.93 -19.45
N GLN A 135 -3.81 -14.96 -20.25
CA GLN A 135 -3.05 -16.21 -20.18
C GLN A 135 -1.55 -15.95 -20.45
N PRO A 136 -0.63 -16.38 -19.56
CA PRO A 136 0.80 -16.20 -19.78
C PRO A 136 1.31 -17.09 -20.90
N VAL A 137 2.04 -16.48 -21.84
CA VAL A 137 2.75 -17.17 -22.91
C VAL A 137 4.25 -17.17 -22.64
N THR A 138 5.00 -18.09 -23.24
CA THR A 138 6.46 -18.13 -23.08
C THR A 138 7.09 -16.78 -23.47
N GLY A 139 7.87 -16.20 -22.56
CA GLY A 139 8.48 -14.88 -22.75
C GLY A 139 7.58 -13.69 -22.37
N ALA A 140 6.41 -13.93 -21.77
CA ALA A 140 5.62 -12.85 -21.16
C ALA A 140 6.40 -12.16 -20.02
N ASP A 141 6.35 -10.83 -20.01
CA ASP A 141 6.80 -10.03 -18.87
C ASP A 141 5.64 -9.87 -17.87
N VAL A 142 5.76 -8.96 -16.92
CA VAL A 142 4.73 -8.68 -15.92
C VAL A 142 3.49 -8.04 -16.56
N PHE A 143 2.32 -8.59 -16.26
CA PHE A 143 1.05 -7.99 -16.63
C PHE A 143 0.77 -6.76 -15.77
N GLU A 144 0.62 -5.62 -16.44
CA GLU A 144 0.10 -4.41 -15.79
C GLU A 144 -1.41 -4.31 -16.02
N LEU A 145 -2.16 -4.58 -14.96
CA LEU A 145 -3.62 -4.58 -14.96
C LEU A 145 -4.12 -3.24 -14.40
N PRO A 146 -4.68 -2.35 -15.23
CA PRO A 146 -5.09 -1.02 -14.80
C PRO A 146 -6.31 -1.08 -13.87
N LEU A 147 -6.24 -0.32 -12.79
CA LEU A 147 -7.32 -0.16 -11.82
C LEU A 147 -8.07 1.17 -12.04
N ASN A 148 -9.36 1.19 -11.71
CA ASN A 148 -10.14 2.42 -11.75
C ASN A 148 -9.76 3.34 -10.58
N ARG A 149 -8.96 4.36 -10.89
CA ARG A 149 -8.40 5.31 -9.91
C ARG A 149 -9.46 5.98 -9.01
N ALA A 150 -10.70 6.10 -9.47
CA ALA A 150 -11.79 6.66 -8.66
C ALA A 150 -12.16 5.77 -7.47
N HIS A 151 -12.10 4.45 -7.65
CA HIS A 151 -12.38 3.48 -6.58
C HIS A 151 -11.16 3.25 -5.68
N TRP A 152 -9.96 3.34 -6.24
CA TRP A 152 -8.70 3.02 -5.57
C TRP A 152 -7.93 4.23 -5.02
N ASN A 153 -8.61 5.36 -4.85
CA ASN A 153 -8.09 6.45 -4.03
C ASN A 153 -8.07 6.03 -2.55
N THR A 154 -7.21 6.62 -1.71
CA THR A 154 -7.40 6.50 -0.25
C THR A 154 -7.35 5.03 0.25
N THR A 155 -6.51 4.20 -0.37
CA THR A 155 -6.40 2.76 -0.09
C THR A 155 -5.38 2.52 1.01
N THR A 156 -5.71 1.71 2.01
CA THR A 156 -4.83 1.31 3.13
C THR A 156 -4.52 -0.18 3.10
N SER A 157 -5.36 -0.99 2.47
CA SER A 157 -5.08 -2.40 2.18
C SER A 157 -5.84 -2.87 0.94
N ILE A 158 -5.32 -3.91 0.30
CA ILE A 158 -5.96 -4.60 -0.82
C ILE A 158 -6.02 -6.08 -0.50
N THR A 159 -7.18 -6.67 -0.69
CA THR A 159 -7.35 -8.13 -0.68
C THR A 159 -7.54 -8.62 -2.10
N LEU A 160 -6.67 -9.52 -2.52
CA LEU A 160 -6.73 -10.21 -3.80
C LEU A 160 -7.35 -11.58 -3.58
N PHE A 161 -8.45 -11.86 -4.28
CA PHE A 161 -9.07 -13.17 -4.32
C PHE A 161 -8.93 -13.72 -5.74
N PHE A 162 -8.08 -14.72 -5.88
CA PHE A 162 -7.92 -15.50 -7.11
C PHE A 162 -9.01 -16.57 -7.10
N GLU A 163 -9.96 -16.48 -8.02
CA GLU A 163 -11.15 -17.33 -8.03
C GLU A 163 -10.94 -18.58 -8.88
N ASP A 164 -10.31 -18.44 -10.04
CA ASP A 164 -10.07 -19.51 -10.99
C ASP A 164 -8.76 -19.33 -11.77
N ASN A 165 -8.30 -20.40 -12.42
CA ASN A 165 -7.11 -20.44 -13.26
C ASN A 165 -7.38 -20.77 -14.74
N TRP A 166 -6.33 -20.77 -15.56
CA TRP A 166 -6.41 -21.02 -17.01
C TRP A 166 -6.46 -22.50 -17.40
N SER A 167 -6.58 -23.42 -16.45
CA SER A 167 -6.61 -24.87 -16.70
C SER A 167 -7.98 -25.42 -17.07
N ASP A 168 -9.05 -24.62 -16.96
CA ASP A 168 -10.43 -25.08 -17.20
C ASP A 168 -10.80 -26.32 -16.35
N GLY A 169 -10.21 -26.43 -15.15
CA GLY A 169 -10.41 -27.56 -14.22
C GLY A 169 -9.50 -28.77 -14.47
N GLU A 170 -8.50 -28.68 -15.35
CA GLU A 170 -7.47 -29.73 -15.51
C GLU A 170 -6.40 -29.68 -14.42
N GLU A 171 -6.10 -28.49 -13.89
CA GLU A 171 -5.19 -28.29 -12.76
C GLU A 171 -5.93 -27.62 -11.60
N ASP A 172 -5.93 -28.31 -10.47
CA ASP A 172 -6.56 -27.84 -9.24
C ASP A 172 -5.73 -26.77 -8.53
N LEU A 173 -4.49 -26.50 -8.96
CA LEU A 173 -3.59 -25.60 -8.23
C LEU A 173 -3.32 -24.32 -9.02
N THR A 174 -3.33 -23.19 -8.31
CA THR A 174 -3.02 -21.87 -8.87
C THR A 174 -1.62 -21.44 -8.48
N LYS A 175 -0.85 -20.92 -9.43
CA LYS A 175 0.53 -20.46 -9.24
C LYS A 175 0.72 -19.00 -9.58
N VAL A 176 1.37 -18.26 -8.68
CA VAL A 176 1.66 -16.84 -8.83
C VAL A 176 3.12 -16.57 -8.49
N GLY A 177 3.85 -15.94 -9.42
CA GLY A 177 5.29 -15.69 -9.27
C GLY A 177 5.61 -14.33 -8.65
N TYR A 178 4.83 -13.30 -8.93
CA TYR A 178 5.10 -11.94 -8.46
C TYR A 178 3.82 -11.11 -8.40
N VAL A 179 3.68 -10.33 -7.33
CA VAL A 179 2.60 -9.36 -7.13
C VAL A 179 3.24 -8.03 -6.75
N GLY A 180 2.84 -6.96 -7.43
CA GLY A 180 3.25 -5.60 -7.10
C GLY A 180 2.17 -4.58 -7.42
N PHE A 181 2.38 -3.34 -7.00
CA PHE A 181 1.42 -2.26 -7.23
C PHE A 181 2.11 -1.01 -7.76
N LYS A 182 1.47 -0.37 -8.73
CA LYS A 182 1.81 1.00 -9.16
C LYS A 182 0.81 1.99 -8.61
N GLY A 183 1.28 3.16 -8.21
CA GLY A 183 0.44 4.17 -7.63
C GLY A 183 1.20 5.39 -7.12
N GLN A 184 0.55 6.11 -6.21
CA GLN A 184 1.12 7.25 -5.52
C GLN A 184 0.92 7.09 -4.02
N PHE A 185 2.00 7.23 -3.26
CA PHE A 185 1.91 7.31 -1.81
C PHE A 185 1.34 8.67 -1.40
N MET A 186 0.37 8.66 -0.49
CA MET A 186 -0.11 9.84 0.19
C MET A 186 0.36 9.76 1.64
N ALA A 187 1.41 10.52 1.96
CA ALA A 187 1.90 10.62 3.32
C ALA A 187 0.75 11.02 4.24
N LEU A 188 0.35 10.10 5.11
CA LEU A 188 -0.58 10.42 6.18
C LEU A 188 0.22 11.29 7.15
N ASN A 189 0.00 12.59 7.13
CA ASN A 189 0.56 13.51 8.12
C ASN A 189 -0.13 13.18 9.46
N ARG A 190 0.29 12.09 10.10
CA ARG A 190 -0.06 11.78 11.48
C ARG A 190 0.80 12.71 12.33
N GLU A 191 0.47 14.00 12.32
CA GLU A 191 0.87 14.82 13.45
C GLU A 191 0.29 14.14 14.69
N PRO A 192 1.12 13.74 15.66
CA PRO A 192 0.60 13.26 16.91
C PRO A 192 -0.23 14.40 17.47
N VAL A 193 -1.54 14.19 17.61
CA VAL A 193 -2.39 15.08 18.39
C VAL A 193 -1.83 15.01 19.80
N SER A 194 -0.98 15.96 20.14
CA SER A 194 -0.48 16.16 21.49
C SER A 194 -1.70 16.55 22.31
N PHE A 195 -2.33 15.55 22.94
CA PHE A 195 -3.25 15.79 24.02
C PHE A 195 -2.44 16.30 25.20
N LEU A 196 -2.07 17.59 25.14
CA LEU A 196 -1.75 18.37 26.33
C LEU A 196 -3.04 18.42 27.16
N TYR A 197 -3.19 17.44 28.06
CA TYR A 197 -4.15 17.57 29.14
C TYR A 197 -3.63 18.73 30.00
N GLU A 198 -4.23 19.90 29.85
CA GLU A 198 -4.05 21.04 30.76
C GLU A 198 -4.61 20.64 32.13
N SER A 199 -3.85 19.85 32.88
CA SER A 199 -4.08 19.59 34.31
C SER A 199 -3.14 20.45 35.12
N ALA A 200 -3.26 21.76 34.98
CA ALA A 200 -2.88 22.69 36.03
C ALA A 200 -4.17 23.20 36.65
N ALA A 201 -4.58 22.60 37.77
CA ALA A 201 -5.56 23.23 38.63
C ALA A 201 -5.02 24.61 39.01
N ASN A 202 -5.67 25.68 38.56
CA ASN A 202 -5.36 27.03 39.01
C ASN A 202 -5.83 27.13 40.47
N PRO A 203 -4.95 27.31 41.47
CA PRO A 203 -5.32 27.30 42.89
C PRO A 203 -6.17 28.52 43.32
N SER A 204 -6.64 29.34 42.38
CA SER A 204 -7.40 30.57 42.65
C SER A 204 -8.92 30.48 42.44
N ASP A 205 -9.49 29.33 42.06
CA ASP A 205 -10.94 29.24 41.70
C ASP A 205 -11.86 28.70 42.82
N HIS A 206 -11.42 28.67 44.08
CA HIS A 206 -12.34 28.41 45.19
C HIS A 206 -12.94 29.71 45.73
N VAL A 207 -14.15 30.04 45.28
CA VAL A 207 -15.01 31.04 45.94
C VAL A 207 -15.48 30.46 47.28
N ALA A 208 -15.00 31.03 48.39
CA ALA A 208 -15.51 30.72 49.72
C ALA A 208 -16.99 31.14 49.82
N ILE A 209 -17.84 30.19 50.21
CA ILE A 209 -19.28 30.38 50.39
C ILE A 209 -19.50 31.36 51.55
N PRO A 210 -20.20 32.50 51.36
CA PRO A 210 -20.52 33.42 52.45
C PRO A 210 -21.69 32.85 53.26
N GLY A 211 -21.44 32.29 54.45
CA GLY A 211 -22.56 31.73 55.21
C GLY A 211 -22.35 30.98 56.53
N VAL A 212 -21.18 30.99 57.17
CA VAL A 212 -21.06 30.44 58.55
C VAL A 212 -20.61 31.54 59.51
N SER A 213 -21.59 32.31 59.95
CA SER A 213 -21.50 33.17 61.13
C SER A 213 -22.41 32.59 62.21
N GLY A 214 -21.83 32.31 63.38
CA GLY A 214 -22.57 32.17 64.63
C GLY A 214 -22.95 30.74 65.03
N LEU A 215 -22.38 30.31 66.16
CA LEU A 215 -22.79 29.28 67.14
C LEU A 215 -21.51 28.54 67.57
N GLY A 216 -20.99 28.61 68.79
CA GLY A 216 -21.44 29.18 70.05
C GLY A 216 -20.49 28.59 71.10
N GLY A 217 -19.71 29.43 71.77
CA GLY A 217 -18.79 29.00 72.81
C GLY A 217 -18.75 30.06 73.90
N ARG A 218 -19.69 29.99 74.84
CA ARG A 218 -19.80 30.91 75.98
C ARG A 218 -19.71 30.08 77.27
N VAL A 219 -18.99 30.64 78.26
CA VAL A 219 -19.07 30.39 79.73
C VAL A 219 -18.28 29.14 80.18
N MET A 220 -17.28 29.14 81.07
CA MET A 220 -16.88 30.06 82.16
C MET A 220 -15.48 29.68 82.72
N PRO A 221 -14.82 30.55 83.53
CA PRO A 221 -13.62 30.24 84.31
C PRO A 221 -13.97 29.70 85.71
N GLY A 222 -13.06 28.94 86.32
CA GLY A 222 -13.25 28.38 87.66
C GLY A 222 -11.93 28.03 88.35
N GLN A 223 -11.47 29.01 89.15
CA GLN A 223 -10.73 28.94 90.42
C GLN A 223 -9.37 28.23 90.51
#